data_AF-A0A0D2FUM5-F1
#
_entry.id   AF-A0A0D2FUM5-F1
#
_cell.length_a   1.000
_cell.length_b   1.000
_cell.length_c   1.000
_cell.angle_alpha   90.00
_cell.angle_beta   90.00
_cell.angle_gamma   90.00
#
_symmetry.space_group_name_H-M   'P 1'
#
loop_
_entity.id
_entity.type
_entity.pdbx_description
1 polymer ?
#
loop_
_entity_poly.entity_id
_entity_poly.type
_entity_poly.pdbx_seq_one_letter_code
_entity_poly.pdbx_strand_id
1 'polypeptide(L)'
;MFSSFAALGDLESRSLSRCCDTSTESSSAAKYDELFKGLSVDEAVQKGTVQPGRYLVLDFDFSRTQRSHSMSESAEGLRMEMNRGLEVFREEYPGPNLGKLVYAVQFALRNIHKRGEKDNPLWDVLGIYVLADEYDAYANGCMDPHDPRQWSDAEPALVLKSFWSAVKAGTALTHGIRKVYTTGITPLLLADLFSGANNQQNISFDPRFSTLCGLTRSDVLGALRIVCSNEEELQKHFRELEHYANGYHFCQTQSVDKVFNTQTALSYLDSSTETNSESTTPNYEVPDTSYAFVPKRLPL
;
A
#
# COMPACT_ATOMS: atom_id res chain seq x y z
N MET A 1 -10.23 -6.19 -40.94
CA MET A 1 -9.12 -5.92 -39.99
C MET A 1 -9.34 -4.70 -39.09
N PHE A 2 -10.20 -3.73 -39.42
CA PHE A 2 -10.53 -2.60 -38.53
C PHE A 2 -11.74 -2.82 -37.60
N SER A 3 -12.55 -3.86 -37.83
CA SER A 3 -13.71 -4.19 -36.99
C SER A 3 -13.36 -5.01 -35.73
N SER A 4 -12.24 -5.75 -35.73
CA SER A 4 -11.81 -6.54 -34.57
C SER A 4 -11.16 -5.71 -33.47
N PHE A 5 -10.58 -4.54 -33.79
CA PHE A 5 -9.98 -3.63 -32.80
C PHE A 5 -11.00 -2.77 -32.05
N ALA A 6 -12.17 -2.52 -32.63
CA ALA A 6 -13.26 -1.80 -31.95
C ALA A 6 -13.91 -2.66 -30.85
N ALA A 7 -14.02 -3.98 -31.09
CA ALA A 7 -14.51 -4.93 -30.09
C ALA A 7 -13.55 -5.09 -28.91
N LEU A 8 -12.23 -5.03 -29.14
CA LEU A 8 -11.20 -5.03 -28.09
C LEU A 8 -11.31 -3.82 -27.15
N GLY A 9 -11.60 -2.63 -27.68
CA GLY A 9 -11.72 -1.41 -26.86
C GLY A 9 -12.95 -1.39 -25.92
N ASP A 10 -14.07 -1.98 -26.33
CA ASP A 10 -15.30 -2.06 -25.51
C ASP A 10 -15.22 -3.16 -24.44
N LEU A 11 -14.46 -4.23 -24.69
CA LEU A 11 -14.18 -5.28 -23.71
C LEU A 11 -13.15 -4.82 -22.67
N GLU A 12 -12.08 -4.12 -23.09
CA GLU A 12 -11.08 -3.50 -22.19
C GLU A 12 -11.71 -2.44 -21.27
N SER A 13 -12.65 -1.63 -21.78
CA SER A 13 -13.42 -0.66 -21.00
C SER A 13 -14.28 -1.33 -19.91
N ARG A 14 -14.92 -2.46 -20.20
CA ARG A 14 -15.77 -3.19 -19.25
C ARG A 14 -14.96 -3.91 -18.18
N SER A 15 -13.81 -4.49 -18.55
CA SER A 15 -12.88 -5.11 -17.61
C SER A 15 -12.28 -4.07 -16.66
N LEU A 16 -11.83 -2.91 -17.18
CA LEU A 16 -11.34 -1.80 -16.37
C LEU A 16 -12.43 -1.18 -15.46
N SER A 17 -13.68 -1.12 -15.93
CA SER A 17 -14.82 -0.68 -15.12
C SER A 17 -15.10 -1.64 -13.96
N ARG A 18 -15.08 -2.96 -14.19
CA ARG A 18 -15.21 -3.97 -13.11
C ARG A 18 -14.04 -3.95 -12.13
N CYS A 19 -12.83 -3.67 -12.62
CA CYS A 19 -11.67 -3.45 -11.76
C CYS A 19 -11.91 -2.25 -10.84
N CYS A 20 -12.44 -1.15 -11.37
CA CYS A 20 -12.69 0.05 -10.57
C CYS A 20 -13.69 -0.19 -9.43
N ASP A 21 -14.71 -1.02 -9.64
CA ASP A 21 -15.69 -1.36 -8.60
C ASP A 21 -15.05 -2.10 -7.40
N THR A 22 -13.89 -2.74 -7.61
CA THR A 22 -13.16 -3.50 -6.57
C THR A 22 -11.84 -2.87 -6.12
N SER A 23 -11.21 -2.00 -6.93
CA SER A 23 -9.85 -1.47 -6.70
C SER A 23 -9.71 0.06 -6.72
N THR A 24 -10.81 0.81 -6.78
CA THR A 24 -10.81 2.24 -6.45
C THR A 24 -11.26 2.44 -5.00
N GLU A 25 -10.68 3.43 -4.32
CA GLU A 25 -11.15 3.93 -2.99
C GLU A 25 -12.64 4.34 -3.00
N SER A 26 -13.32 4.34 -4.15
CA SER A 26 -14.72 4.68 -4.35
C SER A 26 -15.60 3.46 -4.64
N SER A 27 -15.46 2.36 -3.89
CA SER A 27 -16.45 1.29 -3.95
C SER A 27 -17.78 1.76 -3.32
N SER A 28 -18.64 2.42 -4.10
CA SER A 28 -19.90 3.08 -3.68
C SER A 28 -19.75 4.22 -2.64
N ALA A 29 -20.51 5.31 -2.81
CA ALA A 29 -20.56 6.41 -1.85
C ALA A 29 -20.86 5.94 -0.40
N ALA A 30 -21.57 4.81 -0.26
CA ALA A 30 -21.86 4.20 1.03
C ALA A 30 -20.60 3.71 1.79
N LYS A 31 -19.63 3.09 1.10
CA LYS A 31 -18.37 2.67 1.77
C LYS A 31 -17.42 3.84 1.98
N TYR A 32 -17.47 4.88 1.16
CA TYR A 32 -16.68 6.09 1.40
C TYR A 32 -17.08 6.75 2.72
N ASP A 33 -18.37 6.98 2.93
CA ASP A 33 -18.87 7.60 4.15
C ASP A 33 -18.60 6.73 5.38
N GLU A 34 -18.67 5.40 5.26
CA GLU A 34 -18.34 4.47 6.33
C GLU A 34 -16.88 4.60 6.79
N LEU A 35 -15.94 4.74 5.85
CA LEU A 35 -14.51 4.71 6.14
C LEU A 35 -13.90 6.08 6.41
N PHE A 36 -14.42 7.14 5.80
CA PHE A 36 -13.70 8.42 5.72
C PHE A 36 -14.46 9.62 6.29
N LYS A 37 -15.76 9.50 6.53
CA LYS A 37 -16.58 10.64 6.97
C LYS A 37 -16.06 11.23 8.28
N GLY A 38 -15.91 12.56 8.30
CA GLY A 38 -15.42 13.30 9.46
C GLY A 38 -13.91 13.20 9.70
N LEU A 39 -13.16 12.45 8.87
CA LEU A 39 -11.71 12.45 8.89
C LEU A 39 -11.15 13.62 8.06
N SER A 40 -9.88 13.95 8.28
CA SER A 40 -9.17 15.02 7.55
C SER A 40 -9.24 14.86 6.02
N VAL A 41 -9.36 13.62 5.51
CA VAL A 41 -9.50 13.35 4.08
C VAL A 41 -10.89 13.73 3.55
N ASP A 42 -11.96 13.52 4.31
CA ASP A 42 -13.32 13.94 3.94
C ASP A 42 -13.40 15.47 3.90
N GLU A 43 -12.81 16.17 4.87
CA GLU A 43 -12.70 17.63 4.79
C GLU A 43 -11.96 18.11 3.52
N ALA A 44 -10.88 17.42 3.14
CA ALA A 44 -10.11 17.76 1.95
C ALA A 44 -10.92 17.52 0.66
N VAL A 45 -11.77 16.49 0.64
CA VAL A 45 -12.70 16.20 -0.46
C VAL A 45 -13.80 17.25 -0.55
N GLN A 46 -14.42 17.62 0.57
CA GLN A 46 -15.45 18.66 0.62
C GLN A 46 -14.93 20.04 0.19
N LYS A 47 -13.68 20.36 0.53
CA LYS A 47 -12.98 21.59 0.09
C LYS A 47 -12.54 21.53 -1.39
N GLY A 48 -12.67 20.39 -2.05
CA GLY A 48 -12.24 20.18 -3.44
C GLY A 48 -10.73 20.09 -3.61
N THR A 49 -9.96 20.00 -2.52
CA THR A 49 -8.49 19.87 -2.56
C THR A 49 -8.06 18.48 -3.01
N VAL A 50 -8.86 17.46 -2.71
CA VAL A 50 -8.67 16.07 -3.13
C VAL A 50 -9.92 15.59 -3.85
N GLN A 51 -9.73 14.80 -4.90
CA GLN A 51 -10.83 14.12 -5.59
C GLN A 51 -10.59 12.60 -5.49
N PRO A 52 -11.53 11.83 -4.90
CA PRO A 52 -11.46 10.38 -4.89
C PRO A 52 -11.54 9.79 -6.31
N GLY A 53 -11.11 8.54 -6.48
CA GLY A 53 -11.30 7.78 -7.74
C GLY A 53 -10.44 8.25 -8.92
N ARG A 54 -9.46 9.14 -8.71
CA ARG A 54 -8.59 9.66 -9.79
C ARG A 54 -7.49 8.68 -10.21
N TYR A 55 -7.29 7.56 -9.53
CA TYR A 55 -6.20 6.61 -9.82
C TYR A 55 -6.68 5.17 -9.64
N LEU A 56 -6.20 4.29 -10.50
CA LEU A 56 -6.30 2.84 -10.31
C LEU A 56 -5.21 2.38 -9.33
N VAL A 57 -5.52 1.45 -8.44
CA VAL A 57 -4.55 0.93 -7.49
C VAL A 57 -4.15 -0.50 -7.88
N LEU A 58 -2.85 -0.72 -7.99
CA LEU A 58 -2.24 -2.06 -8.04
C LEU A 58 -1.63 -2.33 -6.68
N ASP A 59 -2.09 -3.40 -6.05
CA ASP A 59 -1.66 -3.81 -4.72
C ASP A 59 -0.87 -5.12 -4.79
N PHE A 60 0.36 -5.10 -4.26
CA PHE A 60 1.28 -6.22 -4.20
C PHE A 60 1.62 -6.51 -2.74
N ASP A 61 1.15 -7.64 -2.24
CA ASP A 61 1.41 -8.13 -0.88
C ASP A 61 2.44 -9.26 -0.94
N PHE A 62 3.69 -8.96 -0.59
CA PHE A 62 4.79 -9.95 -0.63
C PHE A 62 4.88 -10.80 0.64
N SER A 63 3.98 -10.62 1.62
CA SER A 63 4.00 -11.33 2.91
C SER A 63 3.52 -12.79 2.83
N ARG A 64 2.74 -13.14 1.80
CA ARG A 64 1.90 -14.36 1.75
C ARG A 64 2.62 -15.68 1.53
N THR A 65 3.92 -15.75 1.77
CA THR A 65 4.75 -16.74 1.10
C THR A 65 5.37 -17.75 2.07
N GLN A 66 5.43 -19.00 1.62
CA GLN A 66 6.19 -20.04 2.29
C GLN A 66 7.67 -19.81 1.99
N ARG A 67 8.44 -19.52 3.04
CA ARG A 67 9.90 -19.40 2.98
C ARG A 67 10.47 -20.73 2.46
N SER A 68 10.93 -20.75 1.20
CA SER A 68 11.66 -21.89 0.65
C SER A 68 13.16 -21.61 0.69
N HIS A 69 13.93 -22.65 0.99
CA HIS A 69 15.39 -22.63 0.86
C HIS A 69 15.86 -22.73 -0.60
N SER A 70 14.96 -22.98 -1.56
CA SER A 70 15.28 -23.07 -2.99
C SER A 70 15.06 -21.73 -3.68
N MET A 71 16.10 -21.18 -4.31
CA MET A 71 16.02 -19.93 -5.08
C MET A 71 14.99 -19.99 -6.20
N SER A 72 14.84 -21.15 -6.83
CA SER A 72 13.89 -21.34 -7.94
C SER A 72 12.43 -21.35 -7.44
N GLU A 73 12.16 -21.99 -6.30
CA GLU A 73 10.83 -21.98 -5.67
C GLU A 73 10.47 -20.59 -5.16
N SER A 74 11.44 -19.87 -4.56
CA SER A 74 11.24 -18.48 -4.14
C SER A 74 10.98 -17.56 -5.33
N ALA A 75 11.66 -17.76 -6.47
CA ALA A 75 11.43 -16.97 -7.67
C ALA A 75 10.04 -17.26 -8.28
N GLU A 76 9.59 -18.52 -8.26
CA GLU A 76 8.25 -18.88 -8.72
C GLU A 76 7.17 -18.33 -7.79
N GLY A 77 7.36 -18.45 -6.48
CA GLY A 77 6.49 -17.81 -5.49
C GLY A 77 6.36 -16.32 -5.73
N LEU A 78 7.47 -15.63 -6.01
CA LEU A 78 7.47 -14.19 -6.31
C LEU A 78 6.70 -13.86 -7.59
N ARG A 79 6.88 -14.65 -8.64
CA ARG A 79 6.10 -14.50 -9.87
C ARG A 79 4.62 -14.70 -9.61
N MET A 80 4.24 -15.68 -8.78
CA MET A 80 2.85 -15.92 -8.42
C MET A 80 2.23 -14.73 -7.67
N GLU A 81 2.91 -14.16 -6.67
CA GLU A 81 2.37 -13.00 -5.94
C GLU A 81 2.30 -11.74 -6.82
N MET A 82 3.31 -11.50 -7.67
CA MET A 82 3.23 -10.43 -8.67
C MET A 82 2.07 -10.64 -9.63
N ASN A 83 1.87 -11.88 -10.10
CA ASN A 83 0.75 -12.23 -10.96
C ASN A 83 -0.59 -12.05 -10.24
N ARG A 84 -0.64 -12.33 -8.94
CA ARG A 84 -1.81 -12.14 -8.07
C ARG A 84 -2.18 -10.68 -7.90
N GLY A 85 -1.20 -9.79 -7.68
CA GLY A 85 -1.46 -8.34 -7.68
C GLY A 85 -2.01 -7.84 -9.03
N LEU A 86 -1.73 -8.57 -10.11
CA LEU A 86 -2.26 -8.31 -11.45
C LEU A 86 -3.55 -9.08 -11.75
N GLU A 87 -4.02 -9.96 -10.86
CA GLU A 87 -5.17 -10.85 -11.11
C GLU A 87 -6.47 -10.10 -11.32
N VAL A 88 -6.56 -8.90 -10.76
CA VAL A 88 -7.68 -7.98 -10.97
C VAL A 88 -7.94 -7.76 -12.47
N PHE A 89 -6.94 -7.99 -13.34
CA PHE A 89 -7.02 -7.79 -14.79
C PHE A 89 -6.89 -9.10 -15.61
N ARG A 90 -7.08 -10.27 -14.98
CA ARG A 90 -6.66 -11.59 -15.52
C ARG A 90 -7.57 -12.21 -16.59
N GLU A 91 -8.82 -11.77 -16.77
CA GLU A 91 -9.72 -12.47 -17.70
C GLU A 91 -9.26 -12.49 -19.18
N GLU A 92 -8.31 -11.65 -19.61
CA GLU A 92 -7.99 -11.50 -21.04
C GLU A 92 -6.50 -11.55 -21.44
N TYR A 93 -5.55 -11.78 -20.52
CA TYR A 93 -4.12 -11.78 -20.88
C TYR A 93 -3.36 -13.05 -20.45
N PRO A 94 -2.87 -13.87 -21.40
CA PRO A 94 -1.95 -14.97 -21.08
C PRO A 94 -0.57 -14.38 -20.72
N GLY A 95 -0.30 -14.37 -19.41
CA GLY A 95 0.96 -13.91 -18.81
C GLY A 95 0.85 -12.49 -18.26
N PRO A 96 0.81 -12.29 -16.94
CA PRO A 96 0.78 -10.97 -16.34
C PRO A 96 2.16 -10.33 -16.50
N ASN A 97 2.23 -9.32 -17.36
CA ASN A 97 3.39 -8.46 -17.48
C ASN A 97 2.92 -7.06 -17.09
N LEU A 98 3.41 -6.56 -15.95
CA LEU A 98 3.06 -5.23 -15.44
C LEU A 98 3.20 -4.16 -16.53
N GLY A 99 4.24 -4.23 -17.35
CA GLY A 99 4.44 -3.33 -18.48
C GLY A 99 3.26 -3.36 -19.47
N LYS A 100 2.82 -4.55 -19.89
CA LYS A 100 1.66 -4.69 -20.80
C LYS A 100 0.39 -4.08 -20.18
N LEU A 101 0.14 -4.32 -18.90
CA LEU A 101 -1.01 -3.76 -18.20
C LEU A 101 -0.96 -2.24 -18.17
N VAL A 102 0.18 -1.66 -17.79
CA VAL A 102 0.35 -0.21 -17.73
C VAL A 102 0.17 0.42 -19.11
N TYR A 103 0.64 -0.24 -20.17
CA TYR A 103 0.39 0.18 -21.55
C TYR A 103 -1.09 0.10 -21.95
N ALA A 104 -1.80 -0.96 -21.56
CA ALA A 104 -3.22 -1.12 -21.85
C ALA A 104 -4.05 0.00 -21.18
N VAL A 105 -3.81 0.27 -19.89
CA VAL A 105 -4.45 1.38 -19.17
C VAL A 105 -4.16 2.72 -19.85
N GLN A 106 -2.90 3.00 -20.18
CA GLN A 106 -2.51 4.21 -20.91
C GLN A 106 -3.26 4.36 -22.23
N PHE A 107 -3.43 3.27 -22.98
CA PHE A 107 -4.12 3.29 -24.27
C PHE A 107 -5.63 3.52 -24.10
N ALA A 108 -6.26 2.80 -23.17
CA ALA A 108 -7.68 2.93 -22.86
C ALA A 108 -8.03 4.37 -22.45
N LEU A 109 -7.34 4.93 -21.46
CA LEU A 109 -7.58 6.28 -20.96
C LEU A 109 -7.38 7.34 -22.06
N ARG A 110 -6.31 7.22 -22.85
CA ARG A 110 -6.06 8.13 -23.97
C ARG A 110 -7.17 8.06 -25.03
N ASN A 111 -7.74 6.89 -25.29
CA ASN A 111 -8.81 6.73 -26.26
C ASN A 111 -10.13 7.33 -25.75
N ILE A 112 -10.46 7.14 -24.47
CA ILE A 112 -11.60 7.77 -23.81
C ILE A 112 -11.51 9.29 -23.96
N HIS A 113 -10.35 9.88 -23.67
CA HIS A 113 -10.12 11.33 -23.86
C HIS A 113 -10.22 11.76 -25.33
N LYS A 114 -9.63 11.01 -26.26
CA LYS A 114 -9.69 11.31 -27.69
C LYS A 114 -11.11 11.29 -28.26
N ARG A 115 -11.94 10.36 -27.77
CA ARG A 115 -13.34 10.22 -28.19
C ARG A 115 -14.27 11.22 -27.50
N GLY A 116 -13.79 11.88 -26.43
CA GLY A 116 -14.57 12.86 -25.68
C GLY A 116 -15.67 12.24 -24.81
N GLU A 117 -15.48 11.00 -24.36
CA GLU A 117 -16.46 10.23 -23.59
C GLU A 117 -16.52 10.70 -22.12
N LYS A 118 -17.04 11.91 -21.88
CA LYS A 118 -17.07 12.54 -20.54
C LYS A 118 -17.87 11.77 -19.50
N ASP A 119 -18.88 11.01 -19.93
CA ASP A 119 -19.72 10.20 -19.06
C ASP A 119 -19.09 8.82 -18.73
N ASN A 120 -17.92 8.51 -19.31
CA ASN A 120 -17.21 7.28 -19.02
C ASN A 120 -16.65 7.32 -17.57
N PRO A 121 -16.84 6.26 -16.76
CA PRO A 121 -16.35 6.24 -15.38
C PRO A 121 -14.84 6.41 -15.26
N LEU A 122 -14.08 6.13 -16.32
CA LEU A 122 -12.62 6.29 -16.36
C LEU A 122 -12.18 7.66 -16.87
N TRP A 123 -13.11 8.56 -17.22
CA TRP A 123 -12.79 9.87 -17.80
C TRP A 123 -11.84 10.69 -16.91
N ASP A 124 -12.07 10.66 -15.60
CA ASP A 124 -11.26 11.41 -14.64
C ASP A 124 -10.04 10.64 -14.11
N VAL A 125 -9.85 9.39 -14.52
CA VAL A 125 -8.69 8.59 -14.10
C VAL A 125 -7.41 9.15 -14.72
N LEU A 126 -6.43 9.42 -13.86
CA LEU A 126 -5.16 10.05 -14.20
C LEU A 126 -4.02 9.05 -14.39
N GLY A 127 -4.18 7.81 -13.95
CA GLY A 127 -3.20 6.74 -14.10
C GLY A 127 -3.25 5.75 -12.95
N ILE A 128 -2.09 5.19 -12.61
CA ILE A 128 -1.96 4.05 -11.70
C ILE A 128 -1.12 4.44 -10.48
N TYR A 129 -1.57 4.03 -9.30
CA TYR A 129 -0.77 3.95 -8.08
C TYR A 129 -0.38 2.49 -7.83
N VAL A 130 0.86 2.29 -7.42
CA VAL A 130 1.40 0.98 -7.04
C VAL A 130 1.65 0.99 -5.54
N LEU A 131 1.08 0.02 -4.83
CA LEU A 131 1.37 -0.30 -3.44
C LEU A 131 2.12 -1.63 -3.43
N ALA A 132 3.27 -1.68 -2.76
CA ALA A 132 4.08 -2.88 -2.64
C ALA A 132 4.49 -3.05 -1.17
N ASP A 133 3.76 -3.94 -0.49
CA ASP A 133 3.91 -4.20 0.93
C ASP A 133 4.81 -5.41 1.20
N GLU A 134 5.55 -5.37 2.32
CA GLU A 134 6.50 -6.40 2.74
C GLU A 134 7.55 -6.75 1.67
N TYR A 135 8.09 -5.73 0.99
CA TYR A 135 8.99 -5.89 -0.16
C TYR A 135 10.20 -6.80 0.11
N ASP A 136 10.76 -6.73 1.32
CA ASP A 136 11.96 -7.47 1.68
C ASP A 136 11.73 -8.94 2.01
N ALA A 137 10.47 -9.39 2.13
CA ALA A 137 10.12 -10.71 2.64
C ALA A 137 10.84 -11.84 1.87
N TYR A 138 10.94 -11.70 0.54
CA TYR A 138 11.63 -12.68 -0.31
C TYR A 138 13.14 -12.66 -0.14
N ALA A 139 13.74 -11.47 0.00
CA ALA A 139 15.18 -11.41 0.21
C ALA A 139 15.55 -11.91 1.60
N ASN A 140 14.77 -11.58 2.62
CA ASN A 140 14.97 -12.07 3.98
C ASN A 140 14.89 -13.60 4.06
N GLY A 141 14.05 -14.24 3.24
CA GLY A 141 13.95 -15.71 3.17
C GLY A 141 15.11 -16.38 2.43
N CYS A 142 15.78 -15.67 1.52
CA CYS A 142 16.76 -16.24 0.59
C CYS A 142 18.20 -15.80 0.86
N MET A 143 18.40 -14.67 1.54
CA MET A 143 19.70 -14.04 1.68
C MET A 143 20.45 -14.63 2.88
N ASP A 144 21.70 -15.00 2.66
CA ASP A 144 22.67 -15.18 3.74
C ASP A 144 23.19 -13.79 4.17
N PRO A 145 22.94 -13.35 5.41
CA PRO A 145 23.45 -12.06 5.91
C PRO A 145 24.97 -11.93 5.82
N HIS A 146 25.70 -13.05 5.76
CA HIS A 146 27.15 -13.09 5.67
C HIS A 146 27.68 -13.14 4.22
N ASP A 147 26.82 -13.36 3.22
CA ASP A 147 27.18 -13.28 1.80
C ASP A 147 26.09 -12.65 0.92
N PRO A 148 25.92 -11.31 0.98
CA PRO A 148 24.89 -10.59 0.22
C PRO A 148 25.07 -10.67 -1.31
N ARG A 149 26.26 -11.03 -1.80
CA ARG A 149 26.52 -11.11 -3.25
C ARG A 149 25.73 -12.24 -3.91
N GLN A 150 25.45 -13.31 -3.17
CA GLN A 150 24.61 -14.41 -3.68
C GLN A 150 23.20 -13.93 -4.02
N TRP A 151 22.68 -12.92 -3.33
CA TRP A 151 21.36 -12.36 -3.62
C TRP A 151 21.31 -11.60 -4.94
N SER A 152 22.29 -10.75 -5.24
CA SER A 152 22.26 -9.86 -6.41
C SER A 152 22.08 -10.60 -7.75
N ASP A 153 22.65 -11.80 -7.85
CA ASP A 153 22.58 -12.67 -9.02
C ASP A 153 21.54 -13.80 -8.88
N ALA A 154 20.85 -13.89 -7.73
CA ALA A 154 19.82 -14.88 -7.50
C ALA A 154 18.58 -14.61 -8.36
N GLU A 155 17.91 -15.68 -8.77
CA GLU A 155 16.72 -15.61 -9.61
C GLU A 155 15.60 -14.71 -9.02
N PRO A 156 15.26 -14.77 -7.71
CA PRO A 156 14.27 -13.87 -7.11
C PRO A 156 14.65 -12.39 -7.23
N ALA A 157 15.93 -12.05 -7.05
CA ALA A 157 16.41 -10.69 -7.19
C ALA A 157 16.29 -10.19 -8.64
N LEU A 158 16.55 -11.05 -9.64
CA LEU A 158 16.34 -10.73 -11.05
C LEU A 158 14.86 -10.51 -11.40
N VAL A 159 13.95 -11.26 -10.77
CA VAL A 159 12.50 -11.03 -10.89
C VAL A 159 12.11 -9.67 -10.32
N LEU A 160 12.57 -9.31 -9.12
CA LEU A 160 12.34 -7.98 -8.52
C LEU A 160 12.91 -6.84 -9.39
N LYS A 161 14.14 -7.00 -9.90
CA LYS A 161 14.77 -6.02 -10.82
C LYS A 161 13.94 -5.83 -12.09
N SER A 162 13.39 -6.90 -12.63
CA SER A 162 12.51 -6.86 -13.82
C SER A 162 11.19 -6.16 -13.54
N PHE A 163 10.59 -6.43 -12.38
CA PHE A 163 9.39 -5.74 -11.89
C PHE A 163 9.62 -4.22 -11.78
N TRP A 164 10.69 -3.79 -11.10
CA TRP A 164 10.99 -2.37 -10.94
C TRP A 164 11.37 -1.68 -12.24
N SER A 165 12.00 -2.40 -13.17
CA SER A 165 12.24 -1.89 -14.52
C SER A 165 10.93 -1.62 -15.25
N ALA A 166 9.93 -2.49 -15.12
CA ALA A 166 8.60 -2.28 -15.69
C ALA A 166 7.87 -1.11 -15.00
N VAL A 167 7.96 -1.00 -13.67
CA VAL A 167 7.42 0.15 -12.93
C VAL A 167 8.02 1.45 -13.45
N LYS A 168 9.35 1.52 -13.57
CA LYS A 168 10.09 2.70 -14.06
C LYS A 168 9.71 3.05 -15.50
N ALA A 169 9.56 2.07 -16.38
CA ALA A 169 9.08 2.32 -17.74
C ALA A 169 7.65 2.89 -17.72
N GLY A 170 6.81 2.39 -16.82
CA GLY A 170 5.43 2.85 -16.64
C GLY A 170 5.30 4.30 -16.17
N THR A 171 6.29 4.85 -15.44
CA THR A 171 6.24 6.25 -14.99
C THR A 171 6.45 7.27 -16.12
N ALA A 172 7.02 6.84 -17.25
CA ALA A 172 7.21 7.71 -18.40
C ALA A 172 5.94 7.95 -19.22
N LEU A 173 4.87 7.18 -18.99
CA LEU A 173 3.62 7.28 -19.72
C LEU A 173 2.67 8.32 -19.07
N THR A 174 1.92 9.05 -19.90
CA THR A 174 1.00 10.12 -19.45
C THR A 174 0.00 9.67 -18.39
N HIS A 175 -0.66 8.53 -18.61
CA HIS A 175 -1.59 7.85 -17.72
C HIS A 175 -1.02 6.52 -17.20
N GLY A 176 0.31 6.41 -17.12
CA GLY A 176 0.97 5.24 -16.55
C GLY A 176 1.04 5.30 -15.02
N ILE A 177 2.18 4.87 -14.47
CA ILE A 177 2.39 4.84 -13.01
C ILE A 177 2.72 6.24 -12.52
N ARG A 178 1.87 6.76 -11.63
CA ARG A 178 1.97 8.13 -11.11
C ARG A 178 2.63 8.16 -9.74
N LYS A 179 2.43 7.14 -8.92
CA LYS A 179 3.08 6.97 -7.61
C LYS A 179 3.32 5.51 -7.29
N VAL A 180 4.36 5.28 -6.49
CA VAL A 180 4.72 3.98 -5.94
C VAL A 180 4.95 4.15 -4.45
N TYR A 181 4.27 3.36 -3.64
CA TYR A 181 4.45 3.28 -2.20
C TYR A 181 4.99 1.89 -1.87
N THR A 182 6.05 1.84 -1.06
CA THR A 182 6.68 0.59 -0.67
C THR A 182 6.94 0.55 0.83
N THR A 183 6.66 -0.58 1.45
CA THR A 183 6.82 -0.84 2.89
C THR A 183 7.59 -2.14 3.11
N GLY A 184 8.05 -2.37 4.36
CA GLY A 184 8.81 -3.57 4.73
C GLY A 184 10.12 -3.69 3.94
N ILE A 185 10.98 -2.67 4.02
CA ILE A 185 12.29 -2.70 3.33
C ILE A 185 13.43 -2.68 4.34
N THR A 186 14.12 -3.81 4.51
CA THR A 186 15.33 -3.86 5.33
C THR A 186 16.42 -2.90 4.84
N PRO A 187 17.28 -2.39 5.74
CA PRO A 187 18.45 -1.57 5.38
C PRO A 187 19.32 -2.17 4.29
N LEU A 188 19.41 -3.51 4.26
CA LEU A 188 20.22 -4.28 3.33
C LEU A 188 19.71 -4.17 1.89
N LEU A 189 18.39 -4.18 1.69
CA LEU A 189 17.77 -4.05 0.38
C LEU A 189 17.57 -2.61 -0.09
N LEU A 190 17.80 -1.63 0.78
CA LEU A 190 17.69 -0.22 0.39
C LEU A 190 18.58 0.11 -0.79
N ALA A 191 19.85 -0.31 -0.73
CA ALA A 191 20.82 -0.03 -1.79
C ALA A 191 20.37 -0.58 -3.16
N ASP A 192 19.81 -1.80 -3.17
CA ASP A 192 19.31 -2.45 -4.38
C ASP A 192 18.10 -1.70 -4.96
N LEU A 193 17.14 -1.32 -4.11
CA LEU A 193 15.95 -0.57 -4.50
C LEU A 193 16.32 0.80 -5.09
N PHE A 194 17.23 1.53 -4.46
CA PHE A 194 17.68 2.84 -4.94
C PHE A 194 18.47 2.78 -6.26
N SER A 195 19.13 1.65 -6.56
CA SER A 195 19.84 1.46 -7.82
C SER A 195 18.92 1.14 -9.01
N GLY A 196 17.78 0.48 -8.76
CA GLY A 196 16.78 0.13 -9.78
C GLY A 196 15.70 1.21 -9.97
N ALA A 197 15.30 1.88 -8.88
CA ALA A 197 14.19 2.83 -8.82
C ALA A 197 14.67 4.24 -8.39
N ASN A 198 15.50 4.88 -9.23
CA ASN A 198 16.18 6.18 -9.02
C ASN A 198 15.34 7.39 -8.52
N ASN A 199 14.04 7.25 -8.25
CA ASN A 199 13.11 8.33 -7.89
C ASN A 199 12.35 8.11 -6.56
N GLN A 200 12.74 7.14 -5.73
CA GLN A 200 12.11 6.92 -4.44
C GLN A 200 12.76 7.75 -3.32
N GLN A 201 11.97 8.08 -2.30
CA GLN A 201 12.39 8.81 -1.10
C GLN A 201 12.00 8.01 0.14
N ASN A 202 12.96 7.77 1.03
CA ASN A 202 12.70 7.21 2.36
C ASN A 202 11.97 8.27 3.20
N ILE A 203 10.78 7.94 3.70
CA ILE A 203 10.02 8.82 4.61
C ILE A 203 9.74 8.19 5.97
N SER A 204 10.26 7.00 6.25
CA SER A 204 10.03 6.24 7.49
C SER A 204 10.23 7.07 8.75
N PHE A 205 11.23 7.95 8.75
CA PHE A 205 11.58 8.80 9.89
C PHE A 205 11.33 10.29 9.67
N ASP A 206 10.59 10.63 8.61
CA ASP A 206 10.19 12.01 8.36
C ASP A 206 9.13 12.42 9.38
N PRO A 207 9.35 13.48 10.16
CA PRO A 207 8.47 13.85 11.27
C PRO A 207 7.03 14.13 10.84
N ARG A 208 6.79 14.50 9.58
CA ARG A 208 5.44 14.73 9.03
C ARG A 208 4.59 13.47 8.97
N PHE A 209 5.22 12.29 9.00
CA PHE A 209 4.57 10.98 8.95
C PHE A 209 4.80 10.18 10.24
N SER A 210 5.29 10.82 11.30
CA SER A 210 5.64 10.15 12.56
C SER A 210 4.47 9.44 13.25
N THR A 211 3.24 9.86 12.96
CA THR A 211 2.01 9.27 13.51
C THR A 211 1.33 8.30 12.54
N LEU A 212 1.89 8.05 11.35
CA LEU A 212 1.23 7.26 10.31
C LEU A 212 1.03 5.78 10.70
N CYS A 213 1.98 5.22 11.45
CA CYS A 213 2.03 3.78 11.76
C CYS A 213 1.50 3.44 13.16
N GLY A 214 0.68 4.30 13.76
CA GLY A 214 0.10 4.04 15.08
C GLY A 214 -1.02 4.99 15.45
N LEU A 215 -1.70 4.70 16.55
CA LEU A 215 -2.75 5.57 17.07
C LEU A 215 -2.13 6.65 17.96
N THR A 216 -2.56 7.90 17.80
CA THR A 216 -2.16 8.97 18.72
C THR A 216 -2.91 8.84 20.05
N ARG A 217 -2.45 9.57 21.07
CA ARG A 217 -3.21 9.70 22.33
C ARG A 217 -4.64 10.19 22.09
N SER A 218 -4.83 11.10 21.14
CA SER A 218 -6.15 11.65 20.80
C SER A 218 -7.06 10.58 20.21
N ASP A 219 -6.51 9.72 19.34
CA ASP A 219 -7.27 8.63 18.72
C ASP A 219 -7.73 7.62 19.77
N VAL A 220 -6.83 7.20 20.67
CA VAL A 220 -7.14 6.27 21.76
C VAL A 220 -8.16 6.86 22.73
N LEU A 221 -7.99 8.13 23.14
CA LEU A 221 -8.97 8.81 23.99
C LEU A 221 -10.33 8.96 23.29
N GLY A 222 -10.33 9.24 21.99
CA GLY A 222 -11.54 9.31 21.17
C GLY A 222 -12.29 7.98 21.17
N ALA A 223 -11.58 6.88 20.93
CA ALA A 223 -12.16 5.54 20.98
C ALA A 223 -12.69 5.19 22.38
N LEU A 224 -11.92 5.46 23.44
CA LEU A 224 -12.34 5.20 24.83
C LEU A 224 -13.60 5.99 25.23
N ARG A 225 -13.77 7.22 24.74
CA ARG A 225 -15.01 8.00 24.98
C ARG A 225 -16.26 7.33 24.39
N ILE A 226 -16.10 6.51 23.37
CA ILE A 226 -17.21 5.80 22.73
C ILE A 226 -17.55 4.53 23.51
N VAL A 227 -16.54 3.82 24.03
CA VAL A 227 -16.73 2.51 24.68
C VAL A 227 -16.95 2.61 26.20
N CYS A 228 -16.39 3.61 26.89
CA CYS A 228 -16.49 3.75 28.34
C CYS A 228 -17.76 4.52 28.75
N SER A 229 -18.37 4.11 29.87
CA SER A 229 -19.61 4.73 30.37
C SER A 229 -19.38 6.02 31.18
N ASN A 230 -18.17 6.23 31.69
CA ASN A 230 -17.83 7.41 32.50
C ASN A 230 -16.33 7.74 32.40
N GLU A 231 -15.97 8.93 32.89
CA GLU A 231 -14.59 9.45 32.82
C GLU A 231 -13.60 8.66 33.69
N GLU A 232 -14.04 8.08 34.81
CA GLU A 232 -13.15 7.32 35.71
C GLU A 232 -12.65 6.03 35.03
N GLU A 233 -13.56 5.29 34.39
CA GLU A 233 -13.20 4.10 33.61
C GLU A 233 -12.35 4.43 32.39
N LEU A 234 -12.69 5.50 31.67
CA LEU A 234 -11.89 5.99 30.56
C LEU A 234 -10.44 6.24 31.00
N GLN A 235 -10.26 6.98 32.10
CA GLN A 235 -8.92 7.29 32.62
C GLN A 235 -8.17 6.05 33.11
N LYS A 236 -8.88 5.05 33.65
CA LYS A 236 -8.29 3.76 34.01
C LYS A 236 -7.76 3.02 32.78
N HIS A 237 -8.61 2.79 31.78
CA HIS A 237 -8.24 2.09 30.56
C HIS A 237 -7.16 2.84 29.78
N PHE A 238 -7.24 4.16 29.73
CA PHE A 238 -6.22 4.98 29.08
C PHE A 238 -4.85 4.82 29.74
N ARG A 239 -4.76 4.81 31.08
CA ARG A 239 -3.49 4.57 31.79
C ARG A 239 -2.92 3.19 31.53
N GLU A 240 -3.77 2.16 31.48
CA GLU A 240 -3.34 0.79 31.15
C GLU A 240 -2.79 0.72 29.72
N LEU A 241 -3.52 1.23 28.73
CA LEU A 241 -3.06 1.32 27.34
C LEU A 241 -1.78 2.15 27.21
N GLU A 242 -1.69 3.27 27.92
CA GLU A 242 -0.50 4.13 27.88
C GLU A 242 0.72 3.40 28.45
N HIS A 243 0.53 2.58 29.47
CA HIS A 243 1.61 1.79 30.05
C HIS A 243 2.04 0.64 29.12
N TYR A 244 1.08 -0.07 28.52
CA TYR A 244 1.33 -1.32 27.81
C TYR A 244 1.45 -1.22 26.27
N ALA A 245 0.99 -0.14 25.65
CA ALA A 245 0.89 -0.06 24.19
C ALA A 245 1.46 1.23 23.59
N ASN A 246 1.65 2.28 24.38
CA ASN A 246 2.27 3.53 23.94
C ASN A 246 3.81 3.46 24.05
N GLY A 247 4.51 4.21 23.21
CA GLY A 247 5.97 4.32 23.32
C GLY A 247 6.69 4.48 22.00
N TYR A 248 6.05 4.09 20.89
CA TYR A 248 6.65 4.09 19.57
C TYR A 248 6.82 5.52 19.05
N HIS A 249 7.97 5.83 18.46
CA HIS A 249 8.21 7.08 17.76
C HIS A 249 9.02 6.83 16.50
N PHE A 250 8.60 7.41 15.38
CA PHE A 250 9.23 7.23 14.08
C PHE A 250 9.88 8.54 13.63
N CYS A 251 10.82 9.03 14.44
CA CYS A 251 11.67 10.17 14.10
C CYS A 251 12.96 10.13 14.91
N GLN A 252 14.09 10.34 14.23
CA GLN A 252 15.42 10.29 14.83
C GLN A 252 15.98 11.68 15.17
N THR A 253 15.53 12.72 14.47
CA THR A 253 16.16 14.04 14.49
C THR A 253 15.46 15.05 15.39
N GLN A 254 14.22 14.78 15.79
CA GLN A 254 13.44 15.66 16.65
C GLN A 254 12.43 14.88 17.49
N SER A 255 11.98 15.49 18.57
CA SER A 255 10.87 14.96 19.37
C SER A 255 9.57 15.06 18.56
N VAL A 256 8.84 13.95 18.51
CA VAL A 256 7.53 13.82 17.88
C VAL A 256 6.59 13.13 18.86
N ASP A 257 5.29 13.22 18.59
CA ASP A 257 4.30 12.51 19.38
C ASP A 257 4.55 11.00 19.29
N LYS A 258 4.45 10.35 20.45
CA LYS A 258 4.48 8.89 20.51
C LYS A 258 3.14 8.35 20.08
N VAL A 259 3.19 7.19 19.43
CA VAL A 259 2.01 6.44 19.03
C VAL A 259 1.90 5.13 19.77
N PHE A 260 0.66 4.68 19.90
CA PHE A 260 0.31 3.36 20.38
C PHE A 260 0.42 2.37 19.22
N ASN A 261 0.89 1.16 19.50
CA ASN A 261 0.79 0.07 18.53
C ASN A 261 -0.69 -0.18 18.20
N THR A 262 -1.06 -0.04 16.93
CA THR A 262 -2.46 -0.14 16.49
C THR A 262 -3.09 -1.48 16.85
N GLN A 263 -2.39 -2.59 16.60
CA GLN A 263 -2.93 -3.92 16.88
C GLN A 263 -3.17 -4.13 18.37
N THR A 264 -2.18 -3.84 19.21
CA THR A 264 -2.30 -3.98 20.67
C THR A 264 -3.42 -3.09 21.22
N ALA A 265 -3.50 -1.84 20.77
CA ALA A 265 -4.54 -0.91 21.21
C ALA A 265 -5.94 -1.37 20.78
N LEU A 266 -6.12 -1.80 19.53
CA LEU A 266 -7.41 -2.28 19.04
C LEU A 266 -7.83 -3.59 19.73
N SER A 267 -6.92 -4.56 19.91
CA SER A 267 -7.22 -5.80 20.63
C SER A 267 -7.61 -5.54 22.09
N TYR A 268 -6.95 -4.59 22.75
CA TYR A 268 -7.34 -4.19 24.09
C TYR A 268 -8.74 -3.56 24.11
N LEU A 269 -9.03 -2.64 23.18
CA LEU A 269 -10.36 -2.01 23.09
C LEU A 269 -11.45 -3.05 22.83
N ASP A 270 -11.20 -4.01 21.95
CA ASP A 270 -12.14 -5.09 21.63
C ASP A 270 -12.44 -5.95 22.87
N SER A 271 -11.39 -6.45 23.54
CA SER A 271 -11.56 -7.19 24.80
C SER A 271 -12.27 -6.40 25.90
N SER A 272 -12.06 -5.09 25.99
CA SER A 272 -12.74 -4.22 26.96
C SER A 272 -14.23 -4.06 26.66
N THR A 273 -14.65 -4.29 25.42
CA THR A 273 -16.06 -4.29 25.01
C THR A 273 -16.74 -5.66 25.15
N GLU A 274 -15.99 -6.76 25.06
CA GLU A 274 -16.57 -8.12 25.03
C GLU A 274 -16.84 -8.73 26.41
N THR A 275 -15.99 -8.56 27.43
CA THR A 275 -16.25 -9.09 28.81
C THR A 275 -15.24 -8.50 29.81
N ASN A 276 -15.58 -8.07 31.02
CA ASN A 276 -15.70 -8.90 32.23
C ASN A 276 -14.89 -10.22 32.31
N SER A 277 -13.80 -10.40 31.55
CA SER A 277 -12.89 -11.52 31.74
C SER A 277 -11.46 -11.22 31.26
N GLU A 278 -10.57 -11.20 32.24
CA GLU A 278 -9.11 -11.39 32.25
C GLU A 278 -8.31 -11.06 30.98
N SER A 279 -7.53 -9.99 31.10
CA SER A 279 -6.50 -9.52 30.19
C SER A 279 -5.42 -10.56 29.91
N THR A 280 -5.15 -10.85 28.65
CA THR A 280 -3.87 -11.41 28.21
C THR A 280 -3.01 -10.30 27.60
N THR A 281 -1.79 -10.16 28.09
CA THR A 281 -0.79 -9.18 27.65
C THR A 281 -0.22 -9.54 26.27
N PRO A 282 -0.23 -8.64 25.27
CA PRO A 282 0.49 -8.87 24.01
C PRO A 282 1.94 -8.40 24.10
N ASN A 283 2.82 -9.23 23.56
CA ASN A 283 4.28 -9.09 23.55
C ASN A 283 4.80 -7.78 22.95
N TYR A 284 5.86 -7.26 23.56
CA TYR A 284 6.71 -6.20 23.00
C TYR A 284 7.85 -6.83 22.18
N GLU A 285 7.92 -6.48 20.90
CA GLU A 285 9.15 -6.11 20.17
C GLU A 285 8.78 -5.86 18.70
N VAL A 286 8.94 -4.61 18.24
CA VAL A 286 9.03 -4.32 16.81
C VAL A 286 10.52 -4.15 16.53
N PRO A 287 11.13 -4.95 15.64
CA PRO A 287 12.53 -4.77 15.30
C PRO A 287 12.77 -3.44 14.57
N ASP A 288 13.95 -2.84 14.79
CA ASP A 288 14.45 -1.58 14.18
C ASP A 288 14.56 -1.59 12.62
N THR A 289 13.94 -2.55 11.93
CA THR A 289 14.27 -2.91 10.54
C THR A 289 13.18 -2.58 9.51
N SER A 290 12.08 -1.92 9.89
CA SER A 290 10.94 -1.68 8.98
C SER A 290 10.91 -0.23 8.47
N TYR A 291 10.94 -0.05 7.15
CA TYR A 291 11.01 1.26 6.49
C TYR A 291 9.89 1.43 5.44
N ALA A 292 9.36 2.65 5.30
CA ALA A 292 8.35 3.08 4.34
C ALA A 292 8.86 4.20 3.38
N PHE A 293 8.47 4.14 2.10
CA PHE A 293 8.97 5.03 1.03
C PHE A 293 7.84 5.60 0.16
N VAL A 294 8.08 6.79 -0.37
CA VAL A 294 7.19 7.52 -1.29
C VAL A 294 7.97 8.11 -2.46
N PRO A 295 7.34 8.46 -3.59
CA PRO A 295 8.06 9.04 -4.71
C PRO A 295 8.47 10.49 -4.42
N LYS A 296 9.66 10.88 -4.87
CA LYS A 296 10.14 12.26 -4.79
C LYS A 296 9.20 13.18 -5.58
N ARG A 297 8.75 14.29 -5.00
CA ARG A 297 7.97 15.30 -5.74
C ARG A 297 8.79 15.77 -6.94
N LEU A 298 8.30 15.52 -8.15
CA LEU A 298 8.82 16.21 -9.33
C LEU A 298 8.37 17.67 -9.26
N PRO A 299 9.25 18.65 -9.58
CA PRO A 299 8.83 20.03 -9.71
C PRO A 299 7.76 20.11 -10.81
N LEU A 300 6.69 20.87 -10.52
CA LEU A 300 5.58 21.18 -11.44
C LEU A 300 6.08 21.91 -12.69
#